data_AF-A0AAP5QRL8-F1
#
_entry.id   AF-A0AAP5QRL8-F1
#
_cell.length_a   1.000
_cell.length_b   1.000
_cell.length_c   1.000
_cell.angle_alpha   90.00
_cell.angle_beta   90.00
_cell.angle_gamma   90.00
#
_symmetry.space_group_name_H-M   'P 1'
#
loop_
_entity.id
_entity.type
_entity.pdbx_description
1 polymer ?
#
loop_
_entity_poly.entity_id
_entity_poly.type
_entity_poly.pdbx_seq_one_letter_code
_entity_poly.pdbx_strand_id
1 'polypeptide(L)' 'MQNLKGKTAIVTGASRGIGRTIAKQLGELGAKVAVNYSSSAEKAESV' A
#
# COMPACT_ATOMS: atom_id res chain seq x y z
N MET A 1 -15.66 -2.85 10.77
CA MET A 1 -14.52 -2.62 9.85
C MET A 1 -13.96 -1.24 10.15
N GLN A 2 -12.65 -1.07 10.33
CA GLN A 2 -12.06 0.21 10.75
C GLN A 2 -12.01 1.21 9.59
N ASN A 3 -12.45 2.45 9.80
CA ASN A 3 -12.35 3.51 8.80
C ASN A 3 -11.02 4.27 8.97
N LEU A 4 -10.18 4.30 7.93
CA LEU A 4 -8.87 4.96 7.93
C LEU A 4 -8.87 6.27 7.12
N LYS A 5 -10.04 6.80 6.76
CA LYS A 5 -10.16 8.07 6.05
C LYS A 5 -9.37 9.19 6.73
N GLY A 6 -8.52 9.86 5.94
CA GLY A 6 -7.68 10.96 6.42
C GLY A 6 -6.38 10.53 7.12
N LYS A 7 -6.14 9.23 7.31
CA LYS A 7 -4.86 8.71 7.76
C LYS A 7 -3.91 8.52 6.58
N THR A 8 -2.61 8.61 6.86
CA THR A 8 -1.54 8.34 5.89
C THR A 8 -0.72 7.16 6.40
N ALA A 9 -0.37 6.23 5.52
CA ALA A 9 0.44 5.06 5.81
C ALA A 9 1.56 4.91 4.79
N ILE A 10 2.70 4.34 5.21
CA ILE A 10 3.77 3.90 4.31
C ILE A 10 3.90 2.39 4.42
N VAL A 11 3.96 1.71 3.27
CA VAL A 11 4.15 0.26 3.22
C VAL A 11 5.43 -0.05 2.43
N THR A 12 6.40 -0.65 3.10
CA THR A 12 7.66 -1.08 2.50
C THR A 12 7.52 -2.48 1.91
N GLY A 13 8.24 -2.77 0.83
CA GLY A 13 8.11 -4.04 0.11
C GLY A 13 6.74 -4.24 -0.56
N ALA A 14 5.96 -3.18 -0.76
CA ALA A 14 4.58 -3.25 -1.23
C ALA A 14 4.44 -3.63 -2.72
N SER A 15 5.56 -3.72 -3.45
CA SER A 15 5.56 -4.17 -4.85
C SER A 15 4.96 -5.56 -5.08
N ARG A 16 4.87 -6.45 -4.07
CA ARG A 16 4.34 -7.82 -4.23
C ARG A 16 3.90 -8.46 -2.91
N GLY A 17 3.31 -9.66 -3.02
CA GLY A 17 3.00 -10.53 -1.89
C GLY A 17 2.12 -9.84 -0.85
N ILE A 18 2.45 -10.06 0.43
CA ILE A 18 1.68 -9.54 1.56
C ILE A 18 1.67 -8.01 1.59
N GLY A 19 2.81 -7.37 1.31
CA GLY A 19 2.91 -5.90 1.31
C GLY A 19 1.94 -5.25 0.31
N ARG A 20 1.76 -5.86 -0.87
CA ARG A 20 0.78 -5.40 -1.87
C ARG A 20 -0.64 -5.49 -1.34
N THR A 21 -1.01 -6.63 -0.74
CA THR A 21 -2.36 -6.84 -0.20
C THR A 21 -2.66 -5.87 0.93
N ILE A 22 -1.69 -5.64 1.83
CA ILE A 22 -1.82 -4.67 2.92
C ILE A 22 -2.02 -3.25 2.36
N ALA A 23 -1.19 -2.83 1.38
CA ALA A 23 -1.31 -1.51 0.78
C ALA A 23 -2.71 -1.29 0.16
N LYS A 24 -3.24 -2.31 -0.54
CA LYS A 24 -4.58 -2.26 -1.13
C LYS A 24 -5.67 -2.17 -0.07
N GLN A 25 -5.65 -3.04 0.94
CA GLN A 25 -6.64 -3.01 2.02
C GLN A 25 -6.62 -1.68 2.78
N LEU A 26 -5.45 -1.11 3.07
CA LEU A 26 -5.37 0.21 3.71
C LEU A 26 -6.00 1.30 2.85
N GLY A 27 -5.80 1.26 1.53
CA GLY A 27 -6.44 2.16 0.58
C GLY A 27 -7.97 1.98 0.52
N GLU A 28 -8.45 0.72 0.50
CA GLU A 28 -9.89 0.39 0.55
C GLU A 28 -10.56 0.91 1.83
N LEU A 29 -9.84 0.92 2.96
CA LEU A 29 -10.30 1.50 4.22
C LEU A 29 -10.20 3.05 4.23
N GLY A 30 -9.72 3.68 3.16
CA GLY A 30 -9.69 5.14 2.96
C GLY A 30 -8.39 5.83 3.36
N ALA A 31 -7.32 5.09 3.68
CA ALA A 31 -6.02 5.68 3.96
C ALA A 31 -5.35 6.20 2.67
N LYS A 32 -4.54 7.25 2.79
CA LYS A 32 -3.54 7.59 1.77
C LYS A 32 -2.31 6.69 1.98
N VAL A 33 -1.92 5.93 0.97
CA VAL A 33 -0.86 4.92 1.12
C VAL A 33 0.32 5.27 0.22
N ALA A 34 1.51 5.38 0.81
CA ALA A 34 2.78 5.45 0.10
C ALA A 34 3.37 4.05 -0.05
N VAL A 35 3.69 3.66 -1.28
CA VAL A 35 4.28 2.36 -1.63
C VAL A 35 5.79 2.53 -1.77
N ASN A 36 6.57 1.78 -0.99
CA ASN A 36 8.02 1.73 -1.12
C ASN A 36 8.48 0.35 -1.60
N TYR A 37 9.46 0.34 -2.49
CA TYR A 37 10.08 -0.85 -3.08
C TYR A 37 11.58 -0.63 -3.25
N SER A 38 12.34 -1.73 -3.32
CA SER A 38 13.80 -1.68 -3.51
C SER A 38 14.26 -1.99 -4.93
N SER A 39 13.59 -2.91 -5.65
CA SER A 39 14.08 -3.41 -6.95
C SER A 39 12.98 -3.79 -7.95
N SER A 40 11.72 -3.36 -7.73
CA SER A 40 10.60 -3.77 -8.58
C SER A 40 9.63 -2.60 -8.83
N ALA A 41 10.10 -1.61 -9.59
CA ALA A 41 9.36 -0.38 -9.91
C ALA A 41 8.04 -0.66 -10.62
N GLU A 42 8.07 -1.40 -11.74
CA GLU A 42 6.87 -1.72 -12.52
C GLU A 42 5.79 -2.41 -11.66
N LYS A 43 6.21 -3.30 -10.77
CA LYS A 43 5.31 -4.01 -9.87
C LYS A 43 4.74 -3.13 -8.77
N ALA A 44 5.44 -2.05 -8.40
CA ALA A 44 5.00 -1.08 -7.40
C ALA A 44 4.05 -0.04 -7.99
N GLU A 45 4.24 0.36 -9.25
CA GLU A 45 3.31 1.25 -9.97
C GLU A 45 1.94 0.60 -10.20
N SER A 46 1.89 -0.73 -10.27
CA SER A 46 0.65 -1.50 -10.40
C SER A 46 -0.10 -1.75 -9.07
N VAL A 47 0.36 -1.16 -7.96
CA VAL A 47 -0.24 -1.32 -6.62
C VAL A 47 -1.32 -0.28 -6.41
#